data_AF-A0A2T0RRI4-F1
#
_entry.id   AF-A0A2T0RRI4-F1
#
_cell.length_a   1.000
_cell.length_b   1.000
_cell.length_c   1.000
_cell.angle_alpha   90.00
_cell.angle_beta   90.00
_cell.angle_gamma   90.00
#
_symmetry.space_group_name_H-M   'P 1'
#
loop_
_entity.id
_entity.type
_entity.pdbx_description
1 polymer ?
#
loop_
_entity_poly.entity_id
_entity_poly.type
_entity_poly.pdbx_seq_one_letter_code
_entity_poly.pdbx_strand_id
1 'polypeptide(L)'
;MLKIGELFREEPPEDVWELRGDRLLWQELGRALAFRLVPESGLELERILEEAFWEATGHSLSFCNQVLVDRFAENGQSRGGISGASWRYRLFPIVVERYEKHRASIPA
;
A
#
# COMPACT_ATOMS: atom_id res chain seq x y z
N MET A 1 -15.86 3.10 -13.50
CA MET A 1 -15.63 3.51 -12.09
C MET A 1 -14.21 3.10 -11.71
N LEU A 2 -13.46 3.98 -11.04
CA LEU A 2 -12.10 3.68 -10.59
C LEU A 2 -12.13 2.65 -9.45
N LYS A 3 -11.13 1.76 -9.42
CA LYS A 3 -10.94 0.75 -8.39
C LYS A 3 -9.67 1.06 -7.60
N ILE A 4 -9.61 0.68 -6.33
CA ILE A 4 -8.47 0.98 -5.46
C ILE A 4 -7.18 0.35 -6.01
N GLY A 5 -7.23 -0.89 -6.51
CA GLY A 5 -6.04 -1.53 -7.09
C GLY A 5 -5.43 -0.79 -8.29
N GLU A 6 -6.20 0.05 -9.00
CA GLU A 6 -5.70 0.88 -10.09
C GLU A 6 -4.74 1.97 -9.58
N LEU A 7 -4.90 2.42 -8.33
CA LEU A 7 -4.00 3.37 -7.67
C LEU A 7 -2.61 2.77 -7.40
N PHE A 8 -2.47 1.45 -7.47
CA PHE A 8 -1.22 0.72 -7.30
C PHE A 8 -0.56 0.32 -8.63
N ARG A 9 -1.22 0.56 -9.78
CA ARG A 9 -0.76 0.06 -11.09
C ARG A 9 0.65 0.53 -11.42
N GLU A 10 0.93 1.81 -11.20
CA GLU A 10 2.25 2.37 -11.39
C GLU A 10 3.06 2.24 -10.10
N GLU A 11 4.21 1.60 -10.18
CA GLU A 11 5.13 1.51 -9.05
C GLU A 11 5.76 2.88 -8.74
N PRO A 12 5.92 3.24 -7.45
CA PRO A 12 6.72 4.36 -7.00
C PRO A 12 8.16 4.37 -7.55
N PRO A 13 8.81 5.55 -7.62
CA PRO A 13 10.24 5.68 -7.92
C PRO A 13 11.15 4.81 -7.05
N GLU A 14 12.30 4.41 -7.58
CA GLU A 14 13.19 3.44 -6.93
C GLU A 14 13.74 3.92 -5.56
N ASP A 15 13.83 5.23 -5.33
CA ASP A 15 14.28 5.85 -4.07
C ASP A 15 13.24 5.83 -2.94
N VAL A 16 12.00 5.45 -3.23
CA VAL A 16 10.93 5.37 -2.22
C VAL A 16 10.97 4.06 -1.44
N TRP A 17 11.46 2.99 -2.05
CA TRP A 17 11.54 1.66 -1.46
C TRP A 17 12.63 1.59 -0.39
N GLU A 18 12.28 1.17 0.82
CA GLU A 18 13.25 1.05 1.92
C GLU A 18 13.76 -0.39 2.03
N LEU A 19 12.82 -1.35 1.98
CA LEU A 19 13.09 -2.76 2.10
C LEU A 19 12.52 -3.51 0.89
N ARG A 20 13.17 -4.62 0.54
CA ARG A 20 12.78 -5.44 -0.62
C ARG A 20 11.35 -5.96 -0.54
N GLY A 21 10.84 -6.21 0.66
CA GLY A 21 9.45 -6.63 0.87
C GLY A 21 8.42 -5.53 0.61
N ASP A 22 8.82 -4.25 0.58
CA ASP A 22 7.89 -3.14 0.31
C ASP A 22 7.31 -3.24 -1.11
N ARG A 23 8.15 -3.57 -2.11
CA ARG A 23 7.69 -3.73 -3.50
C ARG A 23 6.77 -4.94 -3.65
N LEU A 24 7.07 -6.04 -2.96
CA LEU A 24 6.21 -7.24 -2.97
C LEU A 24 4.86 -6.96 -2.33
N LEU A 25 4.84 -6.26 -1.19
CA LEU A 25 3.61 -5.84 -0.53
C LEU A 25 2.81 -4.86 -1.40
N TRP A 26 3.45 -3.90 -2.07
CA TRP A 26 2.79 -3.00 -3.01
C TRP A 26 2.00 -3.75 -4.08
N GLN A 27 2.65 -4.72 -4.72
CA GLN A 27 2.00 -5.55 -5.74
C GLN A 27 0.89 -6.43 -5.15
N GLU A 28 1.08 -6.96 -3.93
CA GLU A 28 0.06 -7.76 -3.24
C GLU A 28 -1.19 -6.94 -2.92
N LEU A 29 -1.04 -5.74 -2.35
CA LEU A 29 -2.17 -4.85 -2.05
C LEU A 29 -2.90 -4.41 -3.32
N GLY A 30 -2.16 -4.10 -4.39
CA GLY A 30 -2.76 -3.80 -5.69
C GLY A 30 -3.64 -4.94 -6.22
N ARG A 31 -3.21 -6.20 -6.05
CA ARG A 31 -4.01 -7.38 -6.42
C ARG A 31 -5.19 -7.60 -5.47
N ALA A 32 -4.97 -7.50 -4.16
CA ALA A 32 -6.01 -7.70 -3.15
C ALA A 32 -7.16 -6.69 -3.30
N LEU A 33 -6.85 -5.46 -3.72
CA LEU A 33 -7.81 -4.37 -3.87
C LEU A 33 -8.26 -4.16 -5.33
N ALA A 34 -7.91 -5.07 -6.25
CA ALA A 34 -8.14 -4.92 -7.69
C ALA A 34 -9.61 -4.78 -8.10
N PHE A 35 -10.55 -5.27 -7.28
CA PHE A 35 -11.99 -5.23 -7.57
C PHE A 35 -12.77 -4.27 -6.67
N ARG A 36 -12.13 -3.68 -5.66
CA ARG A 36 -12.78 -2.76 -4.72
C ARG A 36 -12.89 -1.38 -5.35
N LEU A 37 -14.10 -0.82 -5.41
CA LEU A 37 -14.31 0.56 -5.87
C LEU A 37 -13.62 1.54 -4.92
N VAL A 38 -13.14 2.65 -5.46
CA VAL A 38 -12.66 3.75 -4.60
C VAL A 38 -13.83 4.28 -3.74
N PRO A 39 -13.59 4.60 -2.47
CA PRO A 39 -14.63 5.14 -1.58
C PRO A 39 -14.96 6.60 -1.95
N GLU A 40 -15.95 7.16 -1.26
CA GLU A 40 -16.36 8.57 -1.47
C GLU A 40 -15.46 9.57 -0.73
N SER A 41 -14.69 9.12 0.27
CA SER A 41 -13.82 9.97 1.09
C SER A 41 -12.40 9.42 1.22
N GLY A 42 -11.42 10.33 1.32
CA GLY A 42 -10.01 9.96 1.56
C GLY A 42 -9.80 9.25 2.89
N LEU A 43 -10.55 9.63 3.94
CA LEU A 43 -10.48 8.96 5.25
C LEU A 43 -10.90 7.49 5.16
N GLU A 44 -11.94 7.17 4.38
CA GLU A 44 -12.33 5.79 4.16
C GLU A 44 -11.28 5.03 3.34
N LEU A 45 -10.63 5.68 2.38
CA LEU A 45 -9.51 5.07 1.64
C LEU A 45 -8.37 4.72 2.60
N GLU A 46 -7.93 5.65 3.43
CA GLU A 46 -6.87 5.42 4.42
C GLU A 46 -7.21 4.23 5.34
N ARG A 47 -8.45 4.15 5.84
CA ARG A 47 -8.90 3.02 6.65
C ARG A 47 -8.80 1.69 5.90
N ILE A 48 -9.19 1.66 4.62
CA ILE A 48 -9.09 0.46 3.78
C ILE A 48 -7.62 0.06 3.57
N LEU A 49 -6.74 1.04 3.38
CA LEU A 49 -5.30 0.80 3.20
C LEU A 49 -4.66 0.24 4.48
N GLU A 50 -4.98 0.81 5.65
CA GLU A 50 -4.51 0.30 6.94
C GLU A 50 -5.02 -1.12 7.23
N GLU A 51 -6.30 -1.40 6.94
CA GLU A 51 -6.91 -2.73 7.07
C GLU A 51 -6.18 -3.74 6.15
N ALA A 52 -5.97 -3.40 4.89
CA ALA A 52 -5.27 -4.26 3.94
C ALA A 52 -3.78 -4.49 4.32
N PHE A 53 -3.11 -3.47 4.88
CA PHE A 53 -1.77 -3.62 5.43
C PHE A 53 -1.76 -4.62 6.61
N TRP A 54 -2.71 -4.49 7.53
CA TRP A 54 -2.84 -5.39 8.67
C TRP A 54 -3.14 -6.81 8.21
N GLU A 55 -4.06 -7.01 7.27
CA GLU A 55 -4.37 -8.33 6.71
C GLU A 55 -3.15 -8.99 6.06
N ALA A 56 -2.37 -8.21 5.31
CA ALA A 56 -1.18 -8.73 4.64
C ALA A 56 -0.05 -9.03 5.63
N THR A 57 0.19 -8.17 6.62
CA THR A 57 1.39 -8.25 7.46
C THR A 57 1.17 -8.88 8.83
N GLY A 58 -0.08 -8.95 9.30
CA GLY A 58 -0.44 -9.29 10.68
C GLY A 58 -0.11 -8.20 11.70
N HIS A 59 0.34 -7.02 11.25
CA HIS A 59 0.83 -5.95 12.12
C HIS A 59 0.09 -4.64 11.85
N SER A 60 -0.22 -3.92 12.93
CA SER A 60 -0.80 -2.58 12.81
C SER A 60 0.25 -1.61 12.28
N LEU A 61 -0.09 -0.91 11.18
CA LEU A 61 0.76 0.12 10.60
C LEU A 61 1.10 1.23 11.60
N SER A 62 0.24 1.52 12.58
CA SER A 62 0.45 2.56 13.59
C SER A 62 1.59 2.24 14.57
N PHE A 63 1.88 0.96 14.78
CA PHE A 63 2.82 0.51 15.82
C PHE A 63 4.07 -0.17 15.28
N CYS A 64 4.09 -0.57 14.00
CA CYS A 64 5.26 -1.21 13.42
C CYS A 64 6.23 -0.21 12.79
N ASN A 65 7.52 -0.33 13.11
CA ASN A 65 8.59 0.35 12.36
C ASN A 65 9.07 -0.51 11.20
N GLN A 66 9.22 -1.82 11.44
CA GLN A 66 9.61 -2.81 10.46
C GLN A 66 8.97 -4.15 10.84
N VAL A 67 8.53 -4.91 9.84
CA VAL A 67 7.98 -6.25 10.03
C VAL A 67 8.63 -7.22 9.06
N LEU A 68 8.77 -8.48 9.46
CA LEU A 68 9.20 -9.57 8.59
C LEU A 68 7.98 -10.37 8.19
N VAL A 69 7.76 -10.49 6.88
CA VAL A 69 6.72 -11.35 6.33
C VAL A 69 7.40 -12.55 5.68
N ASP A 70 7.33 -13.71 6.33
CA ASP A 70 8.08 -14.91 5.93
C ASP A 70 7.78 -15.36 4.50
N ARG A 71 6.52 -15.21 4.03
CA ARG A 71 6.16 -15.55 2.64
C ARG A 71 6.84 -14.66 1.59
N PHE A 72 7.37 -13.50 1.98
CA PHE A 72 8.17 -12.63 1.12
C PHE A 72 9.68 -12.91 1.23
N ALA A 73 10.09 -13.77 2.16
CA ALA A 73 11.46 -14.23 2.27
C ALA A 73 11.68 -15.43 1.34
N GLU A 74 12.16 -15.20 0.12
CA GLU A 74 12.66 -16.28 -0.73
C GLU A 74 13.89 -16.94 -0.07
N ASN A 75 13.83 -18.26 0.16
CA ASN A 75 14.95 -19.12 0.55
C ASN A 75 15.73 -18.71 1.82
N GLY A 76 15.02 -18.23 2.86
CA GLY A 76 15.60 -18.07 4.20
C GLY A 76 16.62 -16.93 4.36
N GLN A 77 16.80 -16.08 3.35
CA GLN A 77 17.54 -14.82 3.50
C GLN A 77 16.57 -13.68 3.81
N SER A 78 16.98 -12.75 4.67
CA SER A 78 16.25 -11.59 5.21
C SER A 78 15.80 -10.58 4.14
N ARG A 79 14.95 -11.03 3.20
CA ARG A 79 14.48 -10.26 2.04
C ARG A 79 12.99 -9.90 2.12
N GLY A 80 12.23 -10.47 3.06
CA GLY A 80 10.81 -10.17 3.28
C GLY A 80 10.52 -9.03 4.25
N GLY A 81 11.51 -8.18 4.56
CA GLY A 81 11.33 -7.03 5.44
C GLY A 81 10.45 -5.97 4.80
N ILE A 82 9.55 -5.39 5.60
CA ILE A 82 8.62 -4.33 5.21
C ILE A 82 8.81 -3.16 6.18
N SER A 83 8.97 -1.95 5.66
CA SER A 83 9.20 -0.75 6.46
C SER A 83 7.88 -0.05 6.78
N GLY A 84 7.35 -0.26 7.98
CA GLY A 84 6.12 0.40 8.42
C GLY A 84 6.21 1.93 8.34
N ALA A 85 7.39 2.50 8.59
CA ALA A 85 7.63 3.94 8.41
C ALA A 85 7.46 4.38 6.95
N SER A 86 8.04 3.64 5.99
CA SER A 86 7.94 3.97 4.57
C SER A 86 6.51 3.82 4.05
N TRP A 87 5.79 2.81 4.54
CA TRP A 87 4.38 2.63 4.25
C TRP A 87 3.53 3.80 4.74
N ARG A 88 3.74 4.23 5.98
CA ARG A 88 2.99 5.32 6.60
C ARG A 88 3.28 6.68 5.97
N TYR A 89 4.54 6.98 5.69
CA TYR A 89 4.97 8.35 5.34
C TYR A 89 5.31 8.56 3.86
N ARG A 90 5.43 7.51 3.06
CA ARG A 90 5.80 7.64 1.64
C ARG A 90 4.86 6.87 0.70
N LEU A 91 4.64 5.58 0.93
CA LEU A 91 3.92 4.71 -0.02
C LEU A 91 2.40 4.96 -0.02
N PHE A 92 1.73 4.90 1.15
CA PHE A 92 0.30 5.21 1.20
C PHE A 92 -0.04 6.67 0.81
N PRO A 93 0.77 7.67 1.19
CA PRO A 93 0.58 9.03 0.65
C PRO A 93 0.55 9.11 -0.88
N ILE A 94 1.35 8.32 -1.61
CA ILE A 94 1.29 8.27 -3.09
C ILE A 94 -0.08 7.74 -3.56
N VAL A 95 -0.62 6.71 -2.90
CA VAL A 95 -1.93 6.12 -3.22
C VAL A 95 -3.04 7.14 -2.97
N VAL A 96 -2.99 7.83 -1.83
CA VAL A 96 -3.96 8.89 -1.46
C VAL A 96 -3.87 10.05 -2.46
N GLU A 97 -2.67 10.50 -2.83
CA GLU A 97 -2.51 11.57 -3.82
C GLU A 97 -3.11 11.21 -5.19
N ARG A 98 -2.90 9.96 -5.64
CA ARG A 98 -3.51 9.45 -6.88
C ARG A 98 -5.04 9.44 -6.81
N TYR A 99 -5.60 9.07 -5.65
CA TYR A 99 -7.03 9.13 -5.41
C TYR A 99 -7.57 10.56 -5.46
N GLU A 100 -6.93 11.51 -4.78
CA GLU A 100 -7.35 12.92 -4.75
C GLU A 100 -7.28 13.55 -6.15
N LYS A 101 -6.23 13.26 -6.92
CA LYS A 101 -6.12 13.68 -8.33
C LYS A 101 -7.30 13.16 -9.18
N HIS A 102 -7.70 11.90 -8.97
CA HIS A 102 -8.85 11.35 -9.67
C HIS A 102 -10.16 12.02 -9.23
N ARG A 103 -10.36 12.24 -7.93
CA ARG A 103 -11.55 12.93 -7.40
C ARG A 103 -11.68 14.35 -7.95
N ALA A 104 -10.58 15.10 -8.01
CA ALA A 104 -10.55 16.45 -8.57
C ALA A 104 -10.84 16.48 -10.09
N SER A 105 -10.60 15.38 -10.80
CA SER A 105 -10.89 15.28 -12.25
C SER A 105 -12.35 14.99 -12.58
N ILE A 106 -13.18 14.66 -11.59
CA ILE A 106 -14.60 14.40 -11.77
C ILE A 106 -15.34 15.75 -11.57
N PRO A 107 -15.98 16.32 -12.61
CA PRO A 107 -16.82 17.50 -12.44
C PRO A 107 -18.00 17.18 -11.51
N ALA A 108 -18.31 18.12 -10.63
CA ALA A 108 -19.38 18.04 -9.64
C ALA A 108 -20.78 17.84 -10.28
#